data_AF-A0A3B3HIP4-F1
#
_entry.id   AF-A0A3B3HIP4-F1
#
_cell.length_a   1.000
_cell.length_b   1.000
_cell.length_c   1.000
_cell.angle_alpha   90.00
_cell.angle_beta   90.00
_cell.angle_gamma   90.00
#
_symmetry.space_group_name_H-M   'P 1'
#
loop_
_entity.id
_entity.type
_entity.pdbx_description
1 polymer ?
#
loop_
_entity_poly.entity_id
_entity_poly.type
_entity_poly.pdbx_seq_one_letter_code
_entity_poly.pdbx_strand_id
1 'polypeptide(L)'
;MIEEGSRRSKAAVEKRQLFMEMRAQNFDVIRLSTYRTACKLRFVQKRCNLHLVDVWNMIEAFRDNGLNALDHNAEINVSRLETILSSIYYQLNKRLPTTHQINVEQSIGLLLNFMVATYDSDSPGKMTVFSMKTMLATMCGGKIVDKLRCKTSFESVTFRNICVCFL
;
A
#
# COMPACT_ATOMS: atom_id res chain seq x y z
N MET A 1 31.82 12.14 13.88
CA MET A 1 30.37 12.43 13.72
C MET A 1 29.96 12.43 12.23
N ILE A 2 30.20 11.35 11.48
CA ILE A 2 29.92 11.28 10.01
C ILE A 2 28.91 10.17 9.65
N GLU A 3 28.43 9.37 10.62
CA GLU A 3 27.55 8.21 10.34
C GLU A 3 26.04 8.53 10.27
N GLU A 4 25.56 9.64 10.84
CA GLU A 4 24.12 9.95 10.83
C GLU A 4 23.62 10.48 9.48
N GLY A 5 24.47 11.21 8.73
CA GLY A 5 24.12 11.72 7.41
C GLY A 5 23.90 10.61 6.37
N SER A 6 24.69 9.53 6.45
CA SER A 6 24.62 8.38 5.53
C SER A 6 23.33 7.56 5.72
N ARG A 7 22.84 7.41 6.96
CA ARG A 7 21.57 6.72 7.24
C ARG A 7 20.36 7.51 6.73
N ARG A 8 20.38 8.85 6.86
CA ARG A 8 19.30 9.72 6.38
C ARG A 8 19.21 9.75 4.85
N SER A 9 20.36 9.75 4.17
CA SER A 9 20.43 9.67 2.71
C SER A 9 20.05 8.28 2.17
N LYS A 10 20.46 7.20 2.84
CA LYS A 10 20.02 5.83 2.49
C LYS A 10 18.52 5.64 2.68
N ALA A 11 17.96 6.12 3.80
CA ALA A 11 16.52 6.07 4.06
C ALA A 11 15.71 6.90 3.04
N ALA A 12 16.22 8.06 2.59
CA ALA A 12 15.56 8.86 1.55
C ALA A 12 15.62 8.21 0.15
N VAL A 13 16.72 7.52 -0.17
CA VAL A 13 16.86 6.73 -1.40
C VAL A 13 15.92 5.51 -1.37
N GLU A 14 15.85 4.78 -0.26
CA GLU A 14 14.89 3.69 -0.07
C GLU A 14 13.43 4.18 -0.11
N LYS A 15 13.15 5.35 0.48
CA LYS A 15 11.81 5.98 0.50
C LYS A 15 11.27 6.31 -0.90
N ARG A 16 12.16 6.54 -1.88
CA ARG A 16 11.79 6.82 -3.28
C ARG A 16 12.10 5.68 -4.24
N GLN A 17 12.69 4.59 -3.76
CA GLN A 17 13.13 3.46 -4.58
C GLN A 17 11.98 2.89 -5.42
N LEU A 18 10.81 2.69 -4.82
CA LEU A 18 9.62 2.19 -5.51
C LEU A 18 9.24 3.06 -6.72
N PHE A 19 9.23 4.39 -6.53
CA PHE A 19 8.87 5.33 -7.57
C PHE A 19 9.95 5.44 -8.65
N MET A 20 11.24 5.36 -8.28
CA MET A 20 12.34 5.34 -9.23
C MET A 20 12.32 4.09 -10.11
N GLU A 21 12.17 2.90 -9.50
CA GLU A 21 12.05 1.64 -10.23
C GLU A 21 10.83 1.64 -11.16
N MET A 22 9.70 2.16 -10.69
CA MET A 22 8.49 2.30 -11.50
C MET A 22 8.71 3.25 -12.69
N ARG A 23 9.43 4.36 -12.50
CA ARG A 23 9.75 5.31 -13.59
C ARG A 23 10.63 4.64 -14.65
N ALA A 24 11.57 3.79 -14.23
CA ALA A 24 12.45 3.04 -15.13
C ALA A 24 11.69 2.04 -16.03
N GLN A 25 10.47 1.63 -15.66
CA GLN A 25 9.63 0.77 -16.50
C GLN A 25 8.98 1.51 -17.68
N ASN A 26 9.12 2.84 -17.77
CA ASN A 26 8.60 3.67 -18.88
C ASN A 26 7.10 3.45 -19.19
N PHE A 27 6.27 3.23 -18.17
CA PHE A 27 4.82 3.12 -18.33
C PHE A 27 4.18 4.39 -18.91
N ASP A 28 4.88 5.53 -18.88
CA ASP A 28 4.41 6.81 -19.45
C ASP A 28 4.29 6.80 -20.98
N VAL A 29 4.90 5.82 -21.66
CA VAL A 29 4.72 5.60 -23.11
C VAL A 29 3.32 5.09 -23.45
N ILE A 30 2.59 4.53 -22.48
CA ILE A 30 1.24 3.98 -22.68
C ILE A 30 0.25 5.14 -22.93
N ARG A 31 -0.31 5.17 -24.14
CA ARG A 31 -1.24 6.21 -24.61
C ARG A 31 -2.54 6.29 -23.79
N LEU A 32 -3.09 5.13 -23.42
CA LEU A 32 -4.34 5.05 -22.64
C LEU A 32 -4.03 5.25 -21.15
N SER A 33 -4.54 6.35 -20.56
CA SER A 33 -4.34 6.71 -19.15
C SER A 33 -4.80 5.61 -18.19
N THR A 34 -5.96 5.00 -18.45
CA THR A 34 -6.47 3.89 -17.64
C THR A 34 -5.51 2.70 -17.61
N TYR A 35 -4.93 2.34 -18.76
CA TYR A 35 -4.00 1.22 -18.85
C TYR A 35 -2.65 1.56 -18.21
N ARG A 36 -2.18 2.80 -18.38
CA ARG A 36 -0.98 3.32 -17.70
C ARG A 36 -1.10 3.21 -16.19
N THR A 37 -2.21 3.68 -15.62
CA THR A 37 -2.46 3.60 -14.17
C THR A 37 -2.58 2.14 -13.72
N ALA A 38 -3.24 1.27 -14.49
CA ALA A 38 -3.33 -0.16 -14.18
C ALA A 38 -1.96 -0.85 -14.15
N CYS A 39 -1.08 -0.56 -15.11
CA CYS A 39 0.29 -1.10 -15.15
C CYS A 39 1.13 -0.62 -13.96
N LYS A 40 1.09 0.68 -13.63
CA LYS A 40 1.77 1.26 -12.46
C LYS A 40 1.27 0.63 -11.15
N LEU A 41 -0.05 0.47 -11.00
CA LEU A 41 -0.64 -0.21 -9.83
C LEU A 41 -0.23 -1.68 -9.74
N ARG A 42 -0.23 -2.41 -10.87
CA ARG A 42 0.20 -3.81 -10.90
C ARG A 42 1.67 -3.96 -10.53
N PHE A 43 2.51 -3.01 -10.94
CA PHE A 43 3.92 -2.96 -10.55
C PHE A 43 4.07 -2.82 -9.03
N VAL A 44 3.41 -1.82 -8.42
CA VAL A 44 3.43 -1.60 -6.96
C VAL A 44 2.90 -2.83 -6.21
N GLN A 45 1.81 -3.43 -6.70
CA GLN A 45 1.21 -4.62 -6.10
C GLN A 45 2.18 -5.82 -6.05
N LYS A 46 2.94 -6.02 -7.12
CA LYS A 46 3.96 -7.07 -7.20
C LYS A 46 5.13 -6.75 -6.28
N ARG A 47 5.63 -5.52 -6.35
CA ARG A 47 6.83 -5.10 -5.61
C ARG A 47 6.62 -5.09 -4.09
N CYS A 48 5.43 -4.73 -3.63
CA CYS A 48 5.05 -4.78 -2.22
C CYS A 48 4.53 -6.16 -1.79
N ASN A 49 4.52 -7.19 -2.64
CA ASN A 49 3.99 -8.52 -2.30
C ASN A 49 2.50 -8.56 -1.89
N LEU A 50 1.74 -7.48 -2.08
CA LEU A 50 0.31 -7.43 -1.73
C LEU A 50 -0.55 -8.38 -2.58
N HIS A 51 -0.06 -8.76 -3.75
CA HIS A 51 -0.70 -9.77 -4.60
C HIS A 51 -0.80 -11.16 -3.94
N LEU A 52 -0.01 -11.43 -2.90
CA LEU A 52 -0.05 -12.67 -2.11
C LEU A 52 -1.00 -12.58 -0.91
N VAL A 53 -1.47 -11.38 -0.56
CA VAL A 53 -2.37 -11.16 0.57
C VAL A 53 -3.81 -11.30 0.10
N ASP A 54 -4.53 -12.31 0.57
CA ASP A 54 -5.95 -12.46 0.24
C ASP A 54 -6.84 -11.43 0.93
N VAL A 55 -8.00 -11.16 0.33
CA VAL A 55 -9.05 -10.31 0.89
C VAL A 55 -9.44 -10.76 2.31
N TRP A 56 -9.55 -12.07 2.56
CA TRP A 56 -9.86 -12.61 3.89
C TRP A 56 -8.82 -12.22 4.94
N ASN A 57 -7.53 -12.35 4.62
CA ASN A 57 -6.44 -11.99 5.53
C ASN A 57 -6.46 -10.50 5.84
N MET A 58 -6.85 -9.67 4.85
CA MET A 58 -7.01 -8.24 5.05
C MET A 58 -8.17 -7.92 6.01
N ILE A 59 -9.30 -8.62 5.87
CA ILE A 59 -10.47 -8.46 6.74
C ILE A 59 -10.14 -8.91 8.17
N GLU A 60 -9.46 -10.05 8.34
CA GLU A 60 -8.99 -10.53 9.65
C GLU A 60 -8.07 -9.51 10.30
N ALA A 61 -7.04 -9.04 9.58
CA ALA A 61 -6.12 -8.03 10.09
C ALA A 61 -6.84 -6.73 10.51
N PHE A 62 -7.87 -6.29 9.78
CA PHE A 62 -8.66 -5.13 10.18
C PHE A 62 -9.49 -5.35 11.45
N ARG A 63 -10.00 -6.57 11.64
CA ARG A 63 -10.73 -6.96 12.85
C ARG A 63 -9.80 -7.02 14.05
N ASP A 64 -8.65 -7.68 13.91
CA ASP A 64 -7.66 -7.85 14.98
C ASP A 64 -7.10 -6.51 15.48
N ASN A 65 -6.93 -5.55 14.57
CA ASN A 65 -6.45 -4.20 14.90
C ASN A 65 -7.55 -3.25 15.41
N GLY A 66 -8.79 -3.75 15.60
CA GLY A 66 -9.92 -2.96 16.09
C GLY A 66 -10.39 -1.87 15.12
N LEU A 67 -9.96 -1.91 13.85
CA LEU A 67 -10.28 -0.88 12.86
C LEU A 67 -11.76 -0.87 12.48
N ASN A 68 -12.47 -1.95 12.75
CA ASN A 68 -13.92 -2.07 12.48
C ASN A 68 -14.77 -1.29 13.48
N ALA A 69 -14.25 -1.01 14.68
CA ALA A 69 -14.92 -0.23 15.70
C ALA A 69 -14.61 1.29 15.60
N LEU A 70 -13.62 1.66 14.78
CA LEU A 70 -13.27 3.06 14.56
C LEU A 70 -14.16 3.70 13.50
N ASP A 71 -14.46 4.98 13.72
CA ASP A 71 -15.14 5.78 12.71
C ASP A 71 -14.34 5.87 11.41
N HIS A 72 -15.05 5.90 10.28
CA HIS A 72 -14.42 5.91 8.96
C HIS A 72 -13.60 7.18 8.71
N ASN A 73 -13.97 8.29 9.33
CA ASN A 73 -13.27 9.57 9.24
C ASN A 73 -12.18 9.72 10.31
N ALA A 74 -12.02 8.75 11.22
CA ALA A 74 -10.96 8.80 12.21
C ALA A 74 -9.58 8.79 11.52
N GLU A 75 -8.68 9.61 12.05
CA GLU A 75 -7.32 9.75 11.55
C GLU A 75 -6.38 8.70 12.18
N ILE A 76 -5.47 8.16 11.37
CA ILE A 76 -4.45 7.19 11.78
C ILE A 76 -3.07 7.80 11.56
N ASN A 77 -2.23 7.68 12.59
CA ASN A 77 -0.82 8.08 12.55
C ASN A 77 0.03 7.04 11.79
N VAL A 78 1.15 7.49 11.22
CA VAL A 78 2.11 6.64 10.49
C VAL A 78 2.59 5.44 11.31
N SER A 79 2.83 5.60 12.61
CA SER A 79 3.25 4.50 13.49
C SER A 79 2.18 3.41 13.63
N ARG A 80 0.91 3.81 13.76
CA ARG A 80 -0.19 2.84 13.85
C ARG A 80 -0.41 2.12 12.52
N LEU A 81 -0.22 2.82 11.41
CA LEU A 81 -0.24 2.24 10.07
C LEU A 81 0.85 1.16 9.93
N GLU A 82 2.09 1.47 10.33
CA GLU A 82 3.22 0.53 10.31
C GLU A 82 2.93 -0.74 11.11
N THR A 83 2.32 -0.62 12.30
CA THR A 83 1.89 -1.78 13.10
C THR A 83 0.87 -2.67 12.37
N ILE A 84 -0.12 -2.05 11.72
CA ILE A 84 -1.15 -2.78 10.97
C ILE A 84 -0.50 -3.53 9.79
N LEU A 85 0.37 -2.85 9.03
CA LEU A 85 1.10 -3.46 7.92
C LEU A 85 1.98 -4.62 8.40
N SER A 86 2.67 -4.43 9.52
CA SER A 86 3.49 -5.47 10.14
C SER A 86 2.66 -6.71 10.47
N SER A 87 1.50 -6.54 11.12
CA SER A 87 0.57 -7.64 11.41
C SER A 87 0.20 -8.42 10.14
N ILE A 88 -0.13 -7.72 9.05
CA ILE A 88 -0.52 -8.35 7.78
C ILE A 88 0.64 -9.18 7.20
N TYR A 89 1.85 -8.61 7.10
CA TYR A 89 2.97 -9.31 6.48
C TYR A 89 3.54 -10.43 7.35
N TYR A 90 3.56 -10.29 8.67
CA TYR A 90 3.98 -11.37 9.56
C TYR A 90 2.98 -12.54 9.53
N GLN A 91 1.67 -12.26 9.49
CA GLN A 91 0.66 -13.30 9.29
C GLN A 91 0.80 -13.98 7.92
N LEU A 92 1.09 -13.22 6.87
CA LEU A 92 1.37 -13.78 5.53
C LEU A 92 2.60 -14.69 5.54
N ASN A 93 3.70 -14.24 6.14
CA ASN A 93 4.97 -14.99 6.16
C ASN A 93 4.84 -16.35 6.87
N LYS A 94 4.00 -16.43 7.92
CA LYS A 94 3.67 -17.71 8.59
C LYS A 94 2.93 -18.71 7.70
N ARG A 95 2.16 -18.22 6.72
CA ARG A 95 1.34 -19.05 5.82
C ARG A 95 2.08 -19.45 4.53
N LEU A 96 3.12 -18.71 4.16
CA LEU A 96 3.92 -19.02 2.97
C LEU A 96 4.85 -20.22 3.24
N PRO A 97 5.01 -21.14 2.27
CA PRO A 97 5.99 -22.21 2.37
C PRO A 97 7.41 -21.63 2.49
N THR A 98 8.30 -22.34 3.18
CA THR A 98 9.68 -21.89 3.49
C THR A 98 10.53 -21.58 2.24
N THR A 99 10.12 -22.06 1.07
CA THR A 99 10.74 -21.78 -0.23
C THR A 99 10.36 -20.42 -0.84
N HIS A 100 9.32 -19.77 -0.31
CA HIS A 100 8.79 -18.48 -0.80
C HIS A 100 8.79 -17.41 0.30
N GLN A 101 9.77 -17.44 1.21
CA GLN A 101 9.88 -16.41 2.23
C GLN A 101 10.16 -15.04 1.62
N ILE A 102 9.26 -14.10 1.91
CA ILE A 102 9.41 -12.69 1.54
C ILE A 102 10.19 -11.94 2.61
N ASN A 103 10.96 -10.92 2.20
CA ASN A 103 11.52 -9.96 3.16
C ASN A 103 10.38 -9.06 3.68
N VAL A 104 9.92 -9.36 4.89
CA VAL A 104 8.78 -8.72 5.54
C VAL A 104 9.06 -7.23 5.81
N GLU A 105 10.22 -6.91 6.39
CA GLU A 105 10.60 -5.53 6.73
C GLU A 105 10.67 -4.64 5.48
N GLN A 106 11.29 -5.15 4.41
CA GLN A 106 11.35 -4.42 3.14
C GLN A 106 9.96 -4.19 2.55
N SER A 107 9.08 -5.20 2.60
CA SER A 107 7.72 -5.10 2.06
C SER A 107 6.87 -4.08 2.82
N ILE A 108 6.98 -4.06 4.16
CA ILE A 108 6.33 -3.08 5.03
C ILE A 108 6.81 -1.68 4.68
N GLY A 109 8.13 -1.46 4.62
CA GLY A 109 8.71 -0.15 4.30
C GLY A 109 8.29 0.38 2.93
N LEU A 110 8.31 -0.48 1.90
CA LEU A 110 7.88 -0.11 0.55
C LEU A 110 6.40 0.29 0.52
N LEU A 111 5.52 -0.48 1.18
CA LEU A 111 4.10 -0.18 1.21
C LEU A 111 3.79 1.07 2.05
N LEU A 112 4.41 1.21 3.22
CA LEU A 112 4.25 2.38 4.08
C LEU A 112 4.62 3.67 3.32
N ASN A 113 5.76 3.66 2.64
CA ASN A 113 6.22 4.80 1.85
C ASN A 113 5.29 5.10 0.69
N PHE A 114 4.76 4.07 0.02
CA PHE A 114 3.76 4.24 -1.02
C PHE A 114 2.50 4.92 -0.49
N MET A 115 1.94 4.42 0.61
CA MET A 115 0.71 4.95 1.22
C MET A 115 0.84 6.40 1.66
N VAL A 116 1.95 6.71 2.35
CA VAL A 116 2.24 8.08 2.78
C VAL A 116 2.37 8.98 1.54
N ALA A 117 3.15 8.59 0.53
CA ALA A 117 3.34 9.39 -0.67
C ALA A 117 2.05 9.63 -1.47
N THR A 118 1.10 8.67 -1.46
CA THR A 118 -0.21 8.84 -2.13
C THR A 118 -1.21 9.71 -1.36
N TYR A 119 -0.98 9.94 -0.07
CA TYR A 119 -1.90 10.67 0.80
C TYR A 119 -1.39 12.07 1.16
N ASP A 120 -0.08 12.30 1.12
CA ASP A 120 0.59 13.55 1.52
C ASP A 120 0.32 14.76 0.60
N SER A 121 -0.64 14.67 -0.34
CA SER A 121 -1.03 15.79 -1.21
C SER A 121 -2.03 16.75 -0.55
N ASP A 122 -2.86 16.29 0.39
CA ASP A 122 -3.97 17.10 0.96
C ASP A 122 -3.79 17.48 2.44
N SER A 123 -3.09 16.68 3.26
CA SER A 123 -2.76 17.05 4.64
C SER A 123 -1.54 16.28 5.18
N PRO A 124 -0.52 16.96 5.73
CA PRO A 124 0.68 16.28 6.21
C PRO A 124 0.39 15.45 7.47
N GLY A 125 0.59 14.14 7.38
CA GLY A 125 0.79 13.25 8.52
C GLY A 125 -0.42 12.52 9.09
N LYS A 126 -1.61 12.62 8.47
CA LYS A 126 -2.83 12.00 9.01
C LYS A 126 -3.69 11.34 7.93
N MET A 127 -3.71 10.02 7.88
CA MET A 127 -4.52 9.26 6.91
C MET A 127 -5.80 8.74 7.56
N THR A 128 -6.96 8.90 6.92
CA THR A 128 -8.23 8.35 7.45
C THR A 128 -8.26 6.81 7.41
N VAL A 129 -8.96 6.21 8.39
CA VAL A 129 -9.21 4.76 8.44
C VAL A 129 -9.83 4.27 7.12
N PHE A 130 -10.77 5.03 6.56
CA PHE A 130 -11.41 4.70 5.28
C PHE A 130 -10.42 4.65 4.11
N SER A 131 -9.56 5.66 3.96
CA SER A 131 -8.59 5.72 2.86
C SER A 131 -7.59 4.56 2.93
N MET A 132 -7.09 4.26 4.13
CA MET A 132 -6.21 3.13 4.37
C MET A 132 -6.87 1.80 4.00
N LYS A 133 -8.08 1.53 4.52
CA LYS A 133 -8.83 0.29 4.25
C LYS A 133 -9.07 0.10 2.77
N THR A 134 -9.53 1.15 2.08
CA THR A 134 -9.85 1.09 0.64
C THR A 134 -8.61 0.88 -0.22
N MET A 135 -7.48 1.51 0.11
CA MET A 135 -6.22 1.32 -0.61
C MET A 135 -5.70 -0.13 -0.46
N LEU A 136 -5.69 -0.65 0.76
CA LEU A 136 -5.30 -2.05 1.04
C LEU A 136 -6.22 -3.07 0.38
N ALA A 137 -7.53 -2.87 0.47
CA ALA A 137 -8.53 -3.75 -0.15
C ALA A 137 -8.49 -3.70 -1.68
N THR A 138 -8.06 -2.59 -2.28
CA THR A 138 -7.90 -2.48 -3.73
C THR A 138 -6.63 -3.21 -4.22
N MET A 139 -5.57 -3.16 -3.42
CA MET A 139 -4.24 -3.68 -3.77
C MET A 139 -4.00 -5.13 -3.33
N CYS A 140 -4.81 -5.72 -2.45
CA CYS A 140 -4.66 -7.13 -2.05
C CYS A 140 -4.81 -8.10 -3.25
N GLY A 141 -4.32 -9.33 -3.12
CA GLY A 141 -4.55 -10.44 -4.05
C GLY A 141 -6.01 -10.91 -3.99
N GLY A 142 -6.58 -11.27 -5.14
CA GLY A 142 -7.96 -11.76 -5.21
C GLY A 142 -8.60 -11.58 -6.58
N LYS A 143 -9.67 -12.33 -6.86
CA LYS A 143 -10.45 -12.21 -8.09
C LYS A 143 -11.00 -10.78 -8.20
N ILE A 144 -11.00 -10.22 -9.42
CA ILE A 144 -11.53 -8.88 -9.68
C ILE A 144 -12.98 -8.74 -9.15
N VAL A 145 -13.76 -9.82 -9.21
CA VAL A 145 -15.16 -9.88 -8.74
C VAL A 145 -15.28 -9.63 -7.23
N ASP A 146 -14.39 -10.19 -6.41
CA ASP A 146 -14.42 -10.00 -4.94
C ASP A 146 -14.02 -8.57 -4.55
N LYS A 147 -13.09 -7.99 -5.31
CA LYS A 147 -12.68 -6.58 -5.14
C LYS A 147 -13.77 -5.61 -5.58
N LEU A 148 -14.54 -5.94 -6.61
CA LEU A 148 -15.68 -5.15 -7.07
C LEU A 148 -16.84 -5.22 -6.08
N ARG A 149 -17.08 -6.36 -5.43
CA ARG A 149 -18.05 -6.50 -4.33
C ARG A 149 -17.67 -5.70 -3.08
N CYS A 150 -16.38 -5.59 -2.75
CA CYS A 150 -15.93 -4.67 -1.71
C CYS A 150 -16.12 -3.19 -2.11
N LYS A 151 -16.09 -2.85 -3.41
CA LYS A 151 -16.25 -1.47 -3.90
C LYS A 151 -17.70 -0.97 -3.89
N THR A 152 -18.70 -1.84 -4.00
CA THR A 152 -20.11 -1.43 -4.00
C THR A 152 -20.60 -0.82 -2.67
N SER A 153 -19.80 -0.85 -1.60
CA SER A 153 -20.08 -0.13 -0.34
C SER A 153 -19.12 1.03 -0.04
N PHE A 154 -18.11 1.28 -0.90
CA PHE A 154 -17.01 2.22 -0.62
C PHE A 154 -16.78 3.12 -1.85
N GLU A 155 -17.71 4.05 -2.12
CA GLU A 155 -17.71 4.88 -3.33
C GLU A 155 -16.82 6.13 -3.23
N SER A 156 -16.13 6.45 -4.33
CA SER A 156 -15.70 7.78 -4.80
C SER A 156 -14.32 8.36 -4.45
N VAL A 157 -13.73 8.19 -3.27
CA VAL A 157 -12.54 9.00 -2.89
C VAL A 157 -11.19 8.40 -3.38
N THR A 158 -11.01 7.09 -3.27
CA THR A 158 -9.68 6.46 -3.43
C THR A 158 -9.23 6.35 -4.89
N PHE A 159 -10.16 6.20 -5.83
CA PHE A 159 -9.81 6.11 -7.26
C PHE A 159 -9.34 7.45 -7.83
N ARG A 160 -9.87 8.56 -7.31
CA ARG A 160 -9.44 9.91 -7.70
C ARG A 160 -8.01 10.18 -7.23
N ASN A 161 -7.69 9.91 -5.95
CA ASN A 161 -6.35 10.18 -5.41
C ASN A 161 -5.29 9.23 -5.98
N ILE A 162 -5.63 7.95 -6.20
CA ILE A 162 -4.74 7.02 -6.91
C ILE A 162 -4.52 7.48 -8.36
N CYS A 163 -5.56 7.89 -9.09
CA CYS A 163 -5.39 8.41 -10.44
C CYS A 163 -4.55 9.71 -10.46
N VAL A 164 -4.73 10.62 -9.51
CA VAL A 164 -3.96 11.89 -9.43
C VAL A 164 -2.48 11.64 -9.13
N CYS A 165 -2.13 10.62 -8.35
CA CYS A 165 -0.72 10.27 -8.10
C CYS A 165 -0.02 9.59 -9.28
N PHE A 166 -0.77 9.07 -10.26
CA PHE A 166 -0.23 8.25 -11.36
C PHE A 166 -0.49 8.78 -12.78
N LEU A 167 -1.34 9.80 -12.93
CA LEU A 167 -1.46 10.62 -14.14
C LEU A 167 -0.33 11.63 -14.25
#